data_AF-A0A0D0DSC2-F1
#
_entry.id   AF-A0A0D0DSC2-F1
#
_cell.length_a   1.000
_cell.length_b   1.000
_cell.length_c   1.000
_cell.angle_alpha   90.00
_cell.angle_beta   90.00
_cell.angle_gamma   90.00
#
_symmetry.space_group_name_H-M   'P 1'
#
loop_
_entity.id
_entity.type
_entity.pdbx_description
1 polymer ?
#
loop_
_entity_poly.entity_id
_entity_poly.type
_entity_poly.pdbx_seq_one_letter_code
_entity_poly.pdbx_strand_id
1 'polypeptide(L)'
;RILQTACEDVKKKTKYDSKATQDIICKEFHAWFNNHIPYDWQLDVAEALVLRLDCLVIAGTGAGKTMPFIMPLFAEPSKHVLIISLLNTLEEDQARRFNEMGLCAVAVNGETYSDALHK
;
A
#
# COMPACT_ATOMS: atom_id res chain seq x y z
N ARG A 1 15.70 2.05 -12.42
CA ARG A 1 17.11 1.68 -12.11
C ARG A 1 17.30 1.30 -10.64
N ILE A 2 16.89 2.15 -9.67
CA ILE A 2 17.03 1.82 -8.23
C ILE A 2 16.22 0.58 -7.83
N LEU A 3 14.92 0.54 -8.18
CA LEU A 3 14.05 -0.60 -7.88
C LEU A 3 14.61 -1.92 -8.44
N GLN A 4 14.93 -1.93 -9.73
CA GLN A 4 15.50 -3.11 -10.39
C GLN A 4 16.77 -3.62 -9.70
N THR A 5 17.70 -2.72 -9.36
CA THR A 5 18.93 -3.10 -8.62
C THR A 5 18.59 -3.68 -7.25
N ALA A 6 17.62 -3.11 -6.52
CA ALA A 6 17.18 -3.65 -5.25
C ALA A 6 16.56 -5.05 -5.40
N CYS A 7 15.71 -5.27 -6.41
CA CYS A 7 15.14 -6.60 -6.69
C CYS A 7 16.25 -7.63 -6.96
N GLU A 8 17.25 -7.27 -7.77
CA GLU A 8 18.39 -8.14 -8.08
C GLU A 8 19.23 -8.47 -6.84
N ASP A 9 19.47 -7.49 -5.97
CA ASP A 9 20.27 -7.69 -4.76
C ASP A 9 19.53 -8.51 -3.69
N VAL A 10 18.23 -8.30 -3.53
CA VAL A 10 17.41 -9.06 -2.59
C VAL A 10 17.20 -10.49 -3.07
N LYS A 11 17.05 -10.72 -4.38
CA LYS A 11 17.01 -12.06 -4.99
C LYS A 11 18.28 -12.88 -4.74
N LYS A 12 19.45 -12.23 -4.63
CA LYS A 12 20.72 -12.91 -4.29
C LYS A 12 20.82 -13.27 -2.80
N LYS A 13 20.21 -12.47 -1.93
CA LYS A 13 20.32 -12.58 -0.47
C LYS A 13 19.19 -13.41 0.17
N THR A 14 18.06 -13.52 -0.52
CA THR A 14 16.82 -14.12 -0.02
C THR A 14 16.12 -14.90 -1.13
N LYS A 15 15.02 -15.60 -0.81
CA LYS A 15 14.15 -16.23 -1.82
C LYS A 15 13.11 -15.27 -2.42
N TYR A 16 13.31 -13.96 -2.33
CA TYR A 16 12.38 -12.98 -2.86
C TYR A 16 12.23 -13.12 -4.38
N ASP A 17 10.98 -13.12 -4.84
CA ASP A 17 10.62 -13.13 -6.25
C ASP A 17 9.72 -11.93 -6.55
N SER A 18 10.28 -11.00 -7.30
CA SER A 18 9.61 -9.77 -7.77
C SER A 18 8.34 -10.09 -8.55
N LYS A 19 8.41 -11.08 -9.46
CA LYS A 19 7.28 -11.41 -10.33
C LYS A 19 6.14 -12.04 -9.53
N ALA A 20 6.48 -12.98 -8.65
CA ALA A 20 5.48 -13.59 -7.77
C ALA A 20 4.81 -12.56 -6.85
N THR A 21 5.58 -11.60 -6.32
CA THR A 21 5.07 -10.52 -5.47
C THR A 21 4.10 -9.62 -6.24
N GLN A 22 4.49 -9.16 -7.43
CA GLN A 22 3.62 -8.35 -8.28
C GLN A 22 2.36 -9.12 -8.71
N ASP A 23 2.46 -10.41 -9.01
CA ASP A 23 1.31 -11.23 -9.40
C ASP A 23 0.31 -11.38 -8.24
N ILE A 24 0.77 -11.51 -6.99
CA ILE A 24 -0.08 -11.49 -5.80
C ILE A 24 -0.79 -10.14 -5.67
N ILE A 25 -0.04 -9.03 -5.74
CA ILE A 25 -0.60 -7.67 -5.62
C ILE A 25 -1.65 -7.44 -6.71
N CYS A 26 -1.37 -7.79 -7.95
CA CYS A 26 -2.30 -7.68 -9.07
C CYS A 26 -3.55 -8.54 -8.85
N LYS A 27 -3.40 -9.79 -8.41
CA LYS A 27 -4.54 -10.68 -8.16
C LYS A 27 -5.48 -10.09 -7.11
N GLU A 28 -4.94 -9.64 -5.98
CA GLU A 28 -5.75 -9.02 -4.92
C GLU A 28 -6.38 -7.72 -5.41
N PHE A 29 -5.64 -6.88 -6.14
CA PHE A 29 -6.20 -5.65 -6.73
C PHE A 29 -7.38 -5.94 -7.67
N HIS A 30 -7.27 -6.92 -8.57
CA HIS A 30 -8.36 -7.29 -9.48
C HIS A 30 -9.63 -7.69 -8.73
N ALA A 31 -9.48 -8.43 -7.62
CA ALA A 31 -10.60 -8.87 -6.79
C ALA A 31 -11.39 -7.70 -6.20
N TRP A 32 -10.70 -6.62 -5.81
CA TRP A 32 -11.33 -5.44 -5.21
C TRP A 32 -11.85 -4.42 -6.23
N PHE A 33 -11.24 -4.34 -7.43
CA PHE A 33 -11.50 -3.26 -8.38
C PHE A 33 -12.21 -3.72 -9.67
N ASN A 34 -13.10 -4.71 -9.60
CA ASN A 34 -13.90 -5.17 -10.75
C ASN A 34 -13.03 -5.51 -11.98
N ASN A 35 -11.91 -6.22 -11.77
CA ASN A 35 -10.93 -6.56 -12.81
C ASN A 35 -10.20 -5.37 -13.47
N HIS A 36 -10.22 -4.17 -12.88
CA HIS A 36 -9.26 -3.13 -13.26
C HIS A 36 -7.83 -3.55 -12.93
N ILE A 37 -6.88 -3.11 -13.74
CA ILE A 37 -5.46 -3.39 -13.60
C ILE A 37 -4.80 -2.16 -12.95
N PRO A 38 -3.91 -2.34 -11.96
CA PRO A 38 -3.15 -1.23 -11.41
C PRO A 38 -2.19 -0.67 -12.47
N TYR A 39 -1.89 0.63 -12.42
CA TYR A 39 -0.89 1.22 -13.30
C TYR A 39 0.51 0.68 -12.96
N ASP A 40 1.38 0.56 -13.97
CA ASP A 40 2.76 0.08 -13.78
C ASP A 40 3.50 0.84 -12.67
N TRP A 41 3.37 2.17 -12.63
CA TRP A 41 4.00 2.98 -11.58
C TRP A 41 3.44 2.72 -10.18
N GLN A 42 2.18 2.29 -10.05
CA GLN A 42 1.61 1.91 -8.76
C GLN A 42 2.23 0.60 -8.26
N LEU A 43 2.43 -0.36 -9.17
CA LEU A 43 3.12 -1.62 -8.88
C LEU A 43 4.58 -1.37 -8.51
N ASP A 44 5.29 -0.51 -9.25
CA ASP A 44 6.67 -0.15 -8.95
C ASP A 44 6.82 0.45 -7.54
N VAL A 45 5.91 1.36 -7.16
CA VAL A 45 5.92 1.96 -5.81
C VAL A 45 5.56 0.93 -4.75
N ALA A 46 4.54 0.10 -4.98
CA ALA A 46 4.15 -0.94 -4.03
C ALA A 46 5.30 -1.94 -3.80
N GLU A 47 5.97 -2.37 -4.86
CA GLU A 47 7.13 -3.27 -4.77
C GLU A 47 8.31 -2.60 -4.06
N ALA A 48 8.59 -1.32 -4.36
CA ALA A 48 9.62 -0.57 -3.68
C ALA A 48 9.37 -0.51 -2.16
N LEU A 49 8.12 -0.36 -1.74
CA LEU A 49 7.73 -0.37 -0.32
C LEU A 49 7.89 -1.76 0.32
N VAL A 50 7.53 -2.85 -0.38
CA VAL A 50 7.80 -4.23 0.07
C VAL A 50 9.31 -4.45 0.29
N LEU A 51 10.13 -3.89 -0.61
CA LEU A 51 11.58 -3.92 -0.52
C LEU A 51 12.18 -2.91 0.47
N ARG A 52 11.33 -2.15 1.18
CA ARG A 52 11.72 -1.15 2.20
C ARG A 52 12.57 -0.01 1.64
N LEU A 53 12.27 0.40 0.42
CA LEU A 53 12.87 1.56 -0.23
C LEU A 53 12.01 2.80 0.01
N ASP A 54 12.67 3.93 0.23
CA ASP A 54 11.98 5.23 0.27
C ASP A 54 11.57 5.68 -1.14
N CYS A 55 10.36 6.22 -1.26
CA CYS A 55 9.77 6.61 -2.54
C CYS A 55 9.18 8.03 -2.49
N LEU A 56 9.44 8.82 -3.53
CA LEU A 56 8.75 10.10 -3.79
C LEU A 56 7.85 9.95 -5.01
N VAL A 57 6.54 10.11 -4.82
CA VAL A 57 5.54 10.03 -5.89
C VAL A 57 5.02 11.42 -6.24
N ILE A 58 5.20 11.82 -7.50
CA ILE A 58 4.64 13.06 -8.06
C ILE A 58 3.59 12.68 -9.09
N ALA A 59 2.31 12.86 -8.75
CA ALA A 59 1.20 12.59 -9.65
C ALA A 59 0.02 13.54 -9.37
N GLY A 60 -0.80 13.79 -10.39
CA GLY A 60 -1.98 14.66 -10.29
C GLY A 60 -3.07 14.12 -9.35
N THR A 61 -4.01 14.97 -8.95
CA THR A 61 -5.21 14.57 -8.20
C THR A 61 -6.04 13.58 -9.02
N GLY A 62 -6.60 12.55 -8.36
CA GLY A 62 -7.35 11.49 -9.03
C GLY A 62 -6.49 10.41 -9.70
N ALA A 63 -5.16 10.57 -9.78
CA ALA A 63 -4.28 9.58 -10.42
C ALA A 63 -4.20 8.22 -9.69
N GLY A 64 -4.76 8.10 -8.48
CA GLY A 64 -4.71 6.85 -7.70
C GLY A 64 -3.50 6.70 -6.78
N LYS A 65 -2.91 7.82 -6.31
CA LYS A 65 -1.77 7.83 -5.37
C LYS A 65 -2.02 7.07 -4.06
N THR A 66 -3.27 6.91 -3.65
CA THR A 66 -3.62 6.24 -2.40
C THR A 66 -3.32 4.74 -2.43
N MET A 67 -3.50 4.10 -3.58
CA MET A 67 -3.41 2.64 -3.69
C MET A 67 -2.02 2.07 -3.37
N PRO A 68 -0.92 2.66 -3.87
CA PRO A 68 0.42 2.19 -3.55
C PRO A 68 0.74 2.11 -2.04
N PHE A 69 0.09 2.89 -1.17
CA PHE A 69 0.33 2.81 0.27
C PHE A 69 -0.12 1.47 0.88
N ILE A 70 -1.23 0.91 0.39
CA ILE A 70 -1.85 -0.28 0.98
C ILE A 70 -1.57 -1.56 0.18
N MET A 71 -1.18 -1.46 -1.09
CA MET A 71 -0.83 -2.61 -1.93
C MET A 71 0.22 -3.56 -1.32
N PRO A 72 1.24 -3.08 -0.57
CA PRO A 72 2.17 -3.99 0.13
C PRO A 72 1.47 -4.95 1.10
N LEU A 73 0.35 -4.56 1.70
CA LEU A 73 -0.43 -5.43 2.61
C LEU A 73 -1.05 -6.63 1.89
N PHE A 74 -1.22 -6.57 0.57
CA PHE A 74 -1.72 -7.71 -0.21
C PHE A 74 -0.68 -8.84 -0.29
N ALA A 75 0.61 -8.49 -0.36
CA ALA A 75 1.71 -9.46 -0.35
C ALA A 75 2.17 -9.81 1.06
N GLU A 76 2.09 -8.86 2.00
CA GLU A 76 2.53 -9.03 3.39
C GLU A 76 1.41 -8.66 4.39
N PRO A 77 0.34 -9.46 4.50
CA PRO A 77 -0.85 -9.12 5.31
C PRO A 77 -0.60 -9.04 6.82
N SER A 78 0.57 -9.47 7.29
CA SER A 78 0.99 -9.33 8.70
C SER A 78 1.60 -7.96 9.03
N LYS A 79 1.83 -7.11 8.03
CA LYS A 79 2.40 -5.78 8.20
C LYS A 79 1.32 -4.75 8.52
N HIS A 80 1.77 -3.61 9.01
CA HIS A 80 0.93 -2.45 9.28
C HIS A 80 1.48 -1.27 8.47
N VAL A 81 0.58 -0.42 7.98
CA VAL A 81 0.92 0.81 7.26
C VAL A 81 0.37 2.00 8.06
N LEU A 82 1.25 2.93 8.41
CA LEU A 82 0.87 4.21 9.00
C LEU A 82 0.81 5.26 7.89
N ILE A 83 -0.37 5.80 7.64
CA ILE A 83 -0.58 6.89 6.68
C ILE A 83 -0.78 8.17 7.48
N ILE A 84 0.06 9.17 7.25
CA ILE A 84 -0.07 10.49 7.87
C ILE A 84 -0.75 11.42 6.85
N SER A 85 -1.90 11.97 7.24
CA SER A 85 -2.68 12.92 6.47
C SER A 85 -2.78 14.24 7.23
N LEU A 86 -3.15 15.32 6.53
CA LEU A 86 -3.32 16.65 7.14
C LEU A 86 -4.78 16.96 7.49
N LEU A 87 -5.73 16.15 7.04
CA LEU A 87 -7.17 16.41 7.18
C LEU A 87 -7.88 15.21 7.80
N ASN A 88 -8.59 15.42 8.90
CA ASN A 88 -9.41 14.40 9.57
C ASN A 88 -10.38 13.72 8.58
N THR A 89 -11.07 14.53 7.75
CA THR A 89 -12.02 14.01 6.76
C THR A 89 -11.37 13.11 5.70
N LEU A 90 -10.10 13.35 5.37
CA LEU A 90 -9.37 12.51 4.42
C LEU A 90 -8.95 11.19 5.07
N GLU A 91 -8.59 11.20 6.36
CA GLU A 91 -8.28 9.99 7.12
C GLU A 91 -9.51 9.10 7.28
N GLU A 92 -10.66 9.70 7.61
CA GLU A 92 -11.93 8.99 7.75
C GLU A 92 -12.38 8.34 6.44
N ASP A 93 -12.31 9.07 5.31
CA ASP A 93 -12.65 8.49 4.00
C ASP A 93 -11.72 7.33 3.64
N GLN A 94 -10.42 7.48 3.87
CA GLN A 94 -9.44 6.42 3.62
C GLN A 94 -9.72 5.19 4.49
N ALA A 95 -9.88 5.38 5.80
CA ALA A 95 -10.17 4.28 6.72
C ALA A 95 -11.47 3.56 6.34
N ARG A 96 -12.55 4.30 6.04
CA ARG A 96 -13.82 3.72 5.59
C ARG A 96 -13.63 2.87 4.33
N ARG A 97 -12.98 3.41 3.31
CA ARG A 97 -12.76 2.71 2.03
C ARG A 97 -11.87 1.48 2.19
N PHE A 98 -10.84 1.55 3.04
CA PHE A 98 -9.99 0.39 3.32
C PHE A 98 -10.76 -0.71 4.06
N ASN A 99 -11.64 -0.36 5.00
CA ASN A 99 -12.53 -1.33 5.64
C ASN A 99 -13.54 -1.94 4.64
N GLU A 100 -14.07 -1.16 3.70
CA GLU A 100 -14.91 -1.68 2.60
C GLU A 100 -14.14 -2.64 1.68
N MET A 101 -12.81 -2.47 1.58
CA MET A 101 -11.89 -3.38 0.92
C MET A 101 -11.40 -4.53 1.82
N GLY A 102 -12.02 -4.76 2.97
CA GLY A 102 -11.68 -5.86 3.87
C GLY A 102 -10.36 -5.68 4.65
N LEU A 103 -9.72 -4.51 4.58
CA LEU A 103 -8.55 -4.19 5.40
C LEU A 103 -9.00 -3.63 6.75
N CYS A 104 -8.29 -3.99 7.83
CA CYS A 104 -8.51 -3.34 9.12
C CYS A 104 -7.81 -1.97 9.12
N ALA A 105 -8.61 -0.89 9.12
CA ALA A 105 -8.09 0.47 9.13
C ALA A 105 -8.83 1.34 10.16
N VAL A 106 -8.09 2.24 10.80
CA VAL A 106 -8.64 3.19 11.77
C VAL A 106 -8.01 4.56 11.58
N ALA A 107 -8.83 5.61 11.62
CA ALA A 107 -8.36 7.00 11.62
C ALA A 107 -8.07 7.43 13.06
N VAL A 108 -6.87 7.97 13.30
CA VAL A 108 -6.43 8.41 14.64
C VAL A 108 -6.02 9.88 14.56
N ASN A 109 -6.84 10.74 15.14
CA ASN A 109 -6.62 12.19 15.17
C ASN A 109 -7.17 12.82 16.46
N GLY A 110 -7.17 14.14 16.54
CA GLY A 110 -7.62 14.89 17.72
C GLY A 110 -9.08 14.65 18.12
N GLU A 111 -9.91 14.10 17.23
CA GLU A 111 -11.33 13.81 17.49
C GLU A 111 -11.59 12.33 17.80
N THR A 112 -10.83 11.41 17.19
CA THR A 112 -11.04 9.96 17.33
C THR A 112 -10.14 9.30 18.38
N TYR A 113 -9.07 9.97 18.82
CA TYR A 113 -8.14 9.42 19.79
C TYR A 113 -8.83 9.15 21.15
N SER A 114 -8.78 7.90 21.60
CA SER A 114 -9.32 7.46 22.88
C SER A 114 -8.58 6.23 23.41
N ASP A 115 -8.69 5.95 24.72
CA ASP A 115 -8.09 4.77 25.36
C ASP A 115 -8.58 3.44 24.77
N ALA A 116 -9.73 3.45 24.08
CA ALA A 116 -10.25 2.27 23.39
C ALA A 116 -9.33 1.80 22.24
N LEU A 117 -8.50 2.69 21.68
CA LEU A 117 -7.55 2.39 20.60
C LEU A 117 -6.26 1.72 21.08
N HIS A 118 -6.04 1.59 22.40
CA HIS A 118 -4.83 0.96 22.95
C HIS A 118 -4.91 -0.57 23.02
N LYS A 119 -6.04 -1.17 22.63
CA LYS A 119 -6.32 -2.61 22.69
C LYS A 119 -6.13 -3.27 21.33
#